data_AF-A0A4Q0ZWU9-F1
#
_entry.id   AF-A0A4Q0ZWU9-F1
#
_cell.length_a   1.000
_cell.length_b   1.000
_cell.length_c   1.000
_cell.angle_alpha   90.00
_cell.angle_beta   90.00
_cell.angle_gamma   90.00
#
_symmetry.space_group_name_H-M   'P 1'
#
loop_
_entity.id
_entity.type
_entity.pdbx_description
1 polymer ?
#
loop_
_entity_poly.entity_id
_entity_poly.type
_entity_poly.pdbx_seq_one_letter_code
_entity_poly.pdbx_strand_id
1 'polypeptide(L)'
;MKNLTGLNEIELIKLAKTATDENTLHTLADNAFITVRRCVAKNIHATTPIANKLAIDSACNVSYWATRHSNHTTKKKVESQDPCVICPVDELQYHSTCNSCDMA
;
A
#
# COMPACT_ATOMS: atom_id res chain seq x y z
N MET A 1 9.66 19.22 -1.30
CA MET A 1 8.56 18.27 -1.02
C MET A 1 7.65 18.24 -2.24
N LYS A 2 7.34 17.06 -2.80
CA LYS A 2 6.31 16.95 -3.84
C LYS A 2 4.97 17.32 -3.24
N ASN A 3 4.24 18.25 -3.84
CA ASN A 3 2.89 18.58 -3.42
C ASN A 3 1.94 17.51 -3.98
N LEU A 4 1.39 16.66 -3.10
CA LEU A 4 0.53 15.54 -3.48
C LEU A 4 -0.97 15.89 -3.42
N THR A 5 -1.33 17.10 -2.98
CA THR A 5 -2.74 17.46 -2.68
C THR A 5 -3.63 17.64 -3.91
N GLY A 6 -3.07 17.61 -5.11
CA GLY A 6 -3.80 17.72 -6.38
C GLY A 6 -3.92 16.43 -7.18
N LEU A 7 -3.37 15.32 -6.69
CA LEU A 7 -3.41 14.03 -7.39
C LEU A 7 -4.65 13.22 -6.99
N ASN A 8 -5.29 12.58 -7.97
CA ASN A 8 -6.37 11.63 -7.71
C ASN A 8 -5.83 10.25 -7.25
N GLU A 9 -6.72 9.34 -6.83
CA GLU A 9 -6.33 8.01 -6.33
C GLU A 9 -5.47 7.23 -7.35
N ILE A 10 -5.83 7.26 -8.65
CA ILE A 10 -5.07 6.57 -9.71
C ILE A 10 -3.65 7.12 -9.84
N GLU A 11 -3.49 8.44 -9.81
CA GLU A 11 -2.19 9.10 -9.88
C GLU A 11 -1.34 8.80 -8.64
N LEU A 12 -1.96 8.76 -7.47
CA LEU A 12 -1.31 8.40 -6.22
C LEU A 12 -0.90 6.93 -6.19
N ILE A 13 -1.72 6.01 -6.74
CA ILE A 13 -1.36 4.59 -6.91
C ILE A 13 -0.13 4.46 -7.81
N LYS A 14 -0.13 5.13 -8.97
CA LYS A 14 1.02 5.12 -9.90
C LYS A 14 2.28 5.63 -9.20
N LEU A 15 2.17 6.75 -8.49
CA LEU A 15 3.27 7.32 -7.74
C LEU A 15 3.75 6.38 -6.63
N ALA A 16 2.85 5.77 -5.85
CA ALA A 16 3.19 4.84 -4.79
C ALA A 16 3.94 3.59 -5.29
N LYS A 17 3.65 3.15 -6.52
CA LYS A 17 4.33 2.00 -7.14
C LYS A 17 5.72 2.34 -7.66
N THR A 18 5.93 3.57 -8.15
CA THR A 18 7.19 3.96 -8.82
C THR A 18 8.09 4.86 -7.99
N ALA A 19 7.60 5.40 -6.87
CA ALA A 19 8.39 6.27 -6.02
C ALA A 19 9.55 5.50 -5.40
N THR A 20 10.72 6.12 -5.44
CA THR A 20 11.97 5.58 -4.87
C THR A 20 12.46 6.43 -3.70
N ASP A 21 11.92 7.64 -3.53
CA ASP A 21 12.31 8.54 -2.45
C ASP A 21 11.48 8.31 -1.19
N GLU A 22 12.19 8.18 -0.06
CA GLU A 22 11.59 7.85 1.23
C GLU A 22 10.54 8.87 1.67
N ASN A 23 10.76 10.17 1.45
CA ASN A 23 9.82 11.22 1.86
C ASN A 23 8.46 11.10 1.14
N THR A 24 8.46 10.81 -0.15
CA THR A 24 7.22 10.57 -0.90
C THR A 24 6.53 9.31 -0.41
N LEU A 25 7.26 8.21 -0.21
CA LEU A 25 6.68 6.98 0.32
C LEU A 25 6.12 7.15 1.73
N HIS A 26 6.80 7.92 2.59
CA HIS A 26 6.35 8.20 3.94
C HIS A 26 5.06 9.03 3.93
N THR A 27 4.93 9.98 3.00
CA THR A 27 3.70 10.76 2.82
C THR A 27 2.56 9.88 2.29
N LEU A 28 2.85 9.00 1.33
CA LEU A 28 1.85 8.08 0.75
C LEU A 28 1.42 6.98 1.73
N ALA A 29 2.28 6.61 2.69
CA ALA A 29 1.94 5.69 3.77
C ALA A 29 0.87 6.26 4.73
N ASP A 30 0.66 7.57 4.74
CA ASP A 30 -0.39 8.26 5.51
C ASP A 30 -1.63 8.61 4.66
N ASN A 31 -1.67 8.16 3.40
CA ASN A 31 -2.73 8.54 2.48
C ASN A 31 -4.10 7.97 2.91
N ALA A 32 -5.18 8.70 2.67
CA ALA A 32 -6.54 8.27 3.00
C ALA A 32 -6.95 7.00 2.22
N PHE A 33 -6.51 6.86 0.97
CA PHE A 33 -6.85 5.74 0.11
C PHE A 33 -6.10 4.46 0.52
N ILE A 34 -6.86 3.40 0.78
CA ILE A 34 -6.32 2.09 1.18
C ILE A 34 -5.44 1.51 0.06
N THR A 35 -5.85 1.68 -1.20
CA THR A 35 -5.12 1.22 -2.38
C THR A 35 -3.72 1.84 -2.47
N VAL A 36 -3.60 3.13 -2.15
CA VAL A 36 -2.33 3.86 -2.13
C VAL A 36 -1.42 3.32 -1.02
N ARG A 37 -1.92 3.20 0.21
CA ARG A 37 -1.13 2.63 1.32
C ARG A 37 -0.70 1.18 1.06
N ARG A 38 -1.57 0.38 0.43
CA ARG A 38 -1.25 -1.00 0.00
C ARG A 38 -0.14 -1.01 -1.05
N CYS A 39 -0.16 -0.09 -2.01
CA CYS A 39 0.93 0.06 -2.98
C CYS A 39 2.26 0.41 -2.30
N VAL A 40 2.25 1.29 -1.30
CA VAL A 40 3.46 1.59 -0.51
C VAL A 40 3.95 0.35 0.23
N ALA A 41 3.06 -0.44 0.83
CA ALA A 41 3.43 -1.70 1.51
C ALA A 41 4.10 -2.73 0.57
N LYS A 42 3.77 -2.69 -0.73
CA LYS A 42 4.34 -3.54 -1.78
C LYS A 42 5.60 -2.93 -2.44
N ASN A 43 5.90 -1.66 -2.20
CA ASN A 43 6.99 -0.97 -2.88
C ASN A 43 8.34 -1.37 -2.28
N ILE A 44 9.25 -1.89 -3.12
CA ILE A 44 10.58 -2.39 -2.73
C ILE A 44 11.47 -1.34 -2.04
N HIS A 45 11.21 -0.05 -2.23
CA HIS A 45 11.93 1.06 -1.64
C HIS A 45 11.32 1.52 -0.30
N ALA A 46 10.22 0.90 0.16
CA ALA A 46 9.66 1.17 1.47
C ALA A 46 10.66 0.80 2.57
N THR A 47 11.05 1.78 3.37
CA THR A 47 12.04 1.59 4.45
C THR A 47 11.44 0.84 5.63
N THR A 48 12.28 0.35 6.54
CA THR A 48 11.82 -0.34 7.76
C THR A 48 10.81 0.46 8.58
N PRO A 49 10.99 1.78 8.82
CA PRO A 49 9.96 2.59 9.48
C PRO A 49 8.61 2.54 8.78
N ILE A 50 8.59 2.66 7.44
CA ILE A 50 7.37 2.62 6.64
C ILE A 50 6.71 1.24 6.70
N ALA A 51 7.48 0.16 6.49
CA ALA A 51 6.96 -1.20 6.53
C ALA A 51 6.39 -1.57 7.91
N ASN A 52 7.08 -1.19 9.00
CA ASN A 52 6.62 -1.45 10.37
C ASN A 52 5.38 -0.63 10.72
N LYS A 53 5.26 0.60 10.23
CA LYS A 53 4.05 1.43 10.36
C LYS A 53 2.87 0.78 9.67
N LEU A 54 3.02 0.39 8.40
CA LEU A 54 1.95 -0.23 7.62
C LEU A 54 1.58 -1.63 8.11
N ALA A 55 2.47 -2.33 8.82
CA ALA A 55 2.17 -3.62 9.47
C ALA A 55 1.08 -3.51 10.55
N ILE A 56 0.79 -2.31 11.06
CA ILE A 56 -0.31 -2.03 11.99
C ILE A 56 -1.44 -1.19 11.37
N ASP A 57 -1.49 -1.11 10.04
CA ASP A 57 -2.58 -0.43 9.32
C ASP A 57 -3.95 -1.04 9.68
N SER A 58 -4.97 -0.17 9.73
CA SER A 58 -6.35 -0.58 10.02
C SER A 58 -6.94 -1.45 8.92
N ALA A 59 -6.46 -1.35 7.68
CA ALA A 59 -6.84 -2.22 6.59
C ALA A 59 -6.02 -3.51 6.64
N CYS A 60 -6.70 -4.65 6.81
CA CYS A 60 -6.07 -5.98 6.85
C CYS A 60 -5.21 -6.28 5.62
N ASN A 61 -5.61 -5.78 4.45
CA ASN A 61 -4.88 -5.99 3.22
C ASN A 61 -3.55 -5.21 3.18
N VAL A 62 -3.51 -3.97 3.67
CA VAL A 62 -2.27 -3.18 3.80
C VAL A 62 -1.31 -3.86 4.77
N SER A 63 -1.81 -4.21 5.96
CA SER A 63 -0.98 -4.85 6.99
C SER A 63 -0.50 -6.26 6.59
N TYR A 64 -1.31 -7.01 5.84
CA TYR A 64 -0.88 -8.28 5.23
C TYR A 64 0.34 -8.11 4.33
N TRP A 65 0.32 -7.18 3.37
CA TRP A 65 1.46 -6.95 2.48
C TRP A 65 2.66 -6.37 3.22
N ALA A 66 2.44 -5.45 4.15
CA ALA A 66 3.50 -4.82 4.91
C ALA A 66 4.28 -5.81 5.78
N THR A 67 3.60 -6.75 6.45
CA THR A 67 4.28 -7.77 7.27
C THR A 67 5.10 -8.79 6.46
N ARG A 68 4.89 -8.83 5.14
CA ARG A 68 5.65 -9.67 4.19
C ARG A 68 6.73 -8.90 3.44
N HIS A 69 6.84 -7.60 3.65
CA HIS A 69 7.87 -6.77 3.03
C HIS A 69 9.25 -7.15 3.58
N SER A 70 10.30 -7.13 2.73
CA SER A 70 11.66 -7.53 3.13
C SER A 70 12.24 -6.66 4.25
N ASN A 71 11.80 -5.41 4.34
CA ASN A 71 12.25 -4.44 5.35
C ASN A 71 11.39 -4.44 6.62
N HIS A 72 10.36 -5.29 6.72
CA HIS A 72 9.58 -5.45 7.95
C HIS A 72 10.35 -6.27 8.98
N THR A 73 10.51 -5.73 10.18
CA THR A 73 11.36 -6.33 11.22
C THR A 73 10.62 -6.66 12.51
N THR A 74 9.33 -6.30 12.62
CA THR A 74 8.57 -6.62 13.84
C THR A 74 8.16 -8.10 13.87
N LYS A 75 7.87 -8.61 15.08
CA LYS A 75 7.36 -9.98 15.25
C LYS A 75 5.93 -10.16 14.73
N LYS A 76 5.21 -9.08 14.41
CA LYS A 76 3.82 -9.14 13.96
C LYS A 76 3.75 -9.80 12.59
N LYS A 77 2.92 -10.83 12.46
CA LYS A 77 2.54 -11.40 11.16
C LYS A 77 1.03 -11.35 11.03
N VAL A 78 0.56 -10.96 9.85
CA VAL A 78 -0.85 -11.01 9.52
C VAL A 78 -1.05 -12.21 8.58
N GLU A 79 -1.76 -13.21 9.06
CA GLU A 79 -2.21 -14.34 8.26
C GLU A 79 -3.68 -14.13 7.89
N SER A 80 -4.04 -14.44 6.65
CA SER A 80 -5.41 -14.35 6.16
C SER A 80 -5.61 -15.34 5.02
N GLN A 81 -6.84 -15.83 4.88
CA GLN A 81 -7.30 -16.62 3.73
C GLN A 81 -8.31 -15.84 2.87
N ASP A 82 -8.67 -14.61 3.29
CA ASP A 82 -9.59 -13.77 2.54
C ASP A 82 -8.97 -13.37 1.18
N PRO A 83 -9.61 -13.70 0.05
CA PRO A 83 -9.09 -13.40 -1.29
C PRO A 83 -8.77 -11.92 -1.51
N CYS A 84 -9.53 -10.99 -0.92
CA CYS A 84 -9.32 -9.55 -1.05
C CYS A 84 -8.12 -9.06 -0.24
N VAL A 85 -7.82 -9.73 0.89
CA VAL A 85 -6.65 -9.45 1.72
C VAL A 85 -5.38 -9.91 1.02
N ILE A 86 -5.36 -11.16 0.55
CA ILE A 86 -4.17 -11.77 -0.07
C ILE A 86 -4.05 -11.47 -1.58
N CYS A 87 -4.98 -10.70 -2.15
CA CYS A 87 -5.10 -10.45 -3.59
C CYS A 87 -3.79 -9.94 -4.24
N PRO A 88 -3.21 -10.63 -5.22
CA PRO A 88 -2.01 -10.16 -5.90
C PRO A 88 -2.30 -9.16 -7.02
N VAL A 89 -3.58 -8.97 -7.38
CA VAL A 89 -3.99 -8.11 -8.51
C VAL A 89 -3.44 -6.70 -8.33
N ASP A 90 -3.01 -6.11 -9.44
CA ASP A 90 -2.57 -4.73 -9.48
C ASP A 90 -3.73 -3.82 -9.08
N GLU A 91 -3.50 -2.91 -8.14
CA GLU A 91 -4.49 -1.93 -7.70
C GLU A 91 -5.07 -1.10 -8.87
N LEU A 92 -4.28 -0.86 -9.92
CA LEU A 92 -4.75 -0.20 -11.16
C LEU A 92 -5.69 -1.05 -12.01
N GLN A 93 -5.79 -2.35 -11.73
CA GLN A 93 -6.61 -3.31 -12.47
C GLN A 93 -7.83 -3.77 -11.66
N TYR A 94 -8.05 -3.27 -10.44
CA TYR A 94 -9.20 -3.69 -9.62
C TYR A 94 -10.52 -3.50 -10.33
N HIS A 95 -10.78 -2.32 -10.88
CA HIS A 95 -12.04 -2.01 -11.54
C HIS A 95 -12.29 -2.83 -12.83
N SER A 96 -11.25 -3.40 -13.45
CA SER A 96 -11.35 -4.21 -14.67
C SER A 96 -11.33 -5.71 -14.40
N THR A 97 -10.81 -6.12 -13.23
CA THR A 97 -10.61 -7.51 -12.86
C THR A 97 -11.62 -8.00 -11.82
N CYS A 98 -12.12 -7.11 -10.97
CA CYS A 98 -13.02 -7.44 -9.87
C CYS A 98 -14.21 -6.50 -9.81
N ASN A 99 -15.41 -7.02 -10.10
CA ASN A 99 -16.67 -6.27 -10.03
C ASN A 99 -17.05 -5.83 -8.61
N SER A 100 -16.37 -6.34 -7.57
CA SER A 100 -16.60 -6.02 -6.17
C SER A 100 -15.58 -5.03 -5.58
N CYS A 101 -14.61 -4.58 -6.38
CA CYS A 101 -13.60 -3.63 -5.97
C CYS A 101 -13.83 -2.28 -6.66
N ASP A 102 -14.54 -1.39 -5.98
CA ASP A 102 -14.67 -0.01 -6.42
C ASP A 102 -13.47 0.81 -5.93
N MET A 103 -12.92 1.62 -6.83
CA MET A 103 -11.95 2.67 -6.47
C MET A 103 -12.75 3.90 -6.00
N ALA A 104 -12.29 4.55 -4.93
CA ALA A 104 -13.06 5.56 -4.20
C ALA A 104 -12.88 6.97 -4.77
#